data_AF-A0A1B6K704-F1
#
_entry.id   AF-A0A1B6K704-F1
#
_cell.length_a   1.000
_cell.length_b   1.000
_cell.length_c   1.000
_cell.angle_alpha   90.00
_cell.angle_beta   90.00
_cell.angle_gamma   90.00
#
_symmetry.space_group_name_H-M   'P 1'
#
loop_
_entity.id
_entity.type
_entity.pdbx_description
1 polymer ?
#
loop_
_entity_poly.entity_id
_entity_poly.type
_entity_poly.pdbx_seq_one_letter_code
_entity_poly.pdbx_strand_id
1 'polypeptide(L)'
;NSTKHIKMGPWDVVRKIFSEEEHKSMSIHDKCDLFFHDYNVTPLFVQENYLNAVPHKPEAKNKIKKIELFASAARSLSFGDLVEKNIRSHNAWSLLPVQAIFSSLVPGQVLEGHIGAQINFPAWFGKNSRQTKMSRLLQELTVHSRLKISGNKEAMNLDYVVPLERSIVSPLLRDGTAGIPQALSILSEYSLVREDLESLSELSSWPNTKTLFSEVESKVKAAFTRAYNKTSVPTPYAAVPIKKGSKADFDSLDTVPEEEEDVPDVEEEEEDSLEVDSMIVVKKKTSAKKVDSAGSSTSKGNKNSKRGRKK
;
A
#
# COMPACT_ATOMS: atom_id res chain seq x y z
N ASN A 1 -36.03 0.26 33.27
CA ASN A 1 -34.81 -0.38 33.80
C ASN A 1 -33.65 -0.17 32.85
N SER A 2 -32.53 0.25 33.41
CA SER A 2 -31.40 0.94 32.78
C SER A 2 -30.46 0.02 31.98
N THR A 3 -30.93 -0.53 30.85
CA THR A 3 -30.09 -1.20 29.84
C THR A 3 -30.18 -0.50 28.48
N LYS A 4 -30.37 0.83 28.50
CA LYS A 4 -30.40 1.67 27.30
C LYS A 4 -29.01 1.72 26.66
N HIS A 5 -28.85 1.01 25.56
CA HIS A 5 -27.84 1.20 24.51
C HIS A 5 -26.38 1.11 24.92
N ILE A 6 -25.95 -0.03 25.45
CA ILE A 6 -24.56 -0.43 25.20
C ILE A 6 -24.48 -0.72 23.70
N LYS A 7 -23.71 0.09 22.96
CA LYS A 7 -23.43 -0.17 21.54
C LYS A 7 -22.86 -1.59 21.45
N MET A 8 -23.58 -2.48 20.77
CA MET A 8 -23.09 -3.84 20.55
C MET A 8 -21.85 -3.77 19.68
N GLY A 9 -20.83 -4.56 20.02
CA GLY A 9 -19.61 -4.62 19.21
C GLY A 9 -19.92 -5.25 17.84
N PRO A 10 -19.13 -4.94 16.79
CA PRO A 10 -19.33 -5.52 15.46
C PRO A 10 -19.34 -7.06 15.45
N TRP A 11 -18.53 -7.69 16.32
CA TRP A 11 -18.52 -9.14 16.49
C TRP A 11 -19.83 -9.70 17.03
N ASP A 12 -20.44 -9.02 17.99
CA ASP A 12 -21.71 -9.44 18.55
C ASP A 12 -22.82 -9.24 17.53
N VAL A 13 -22.85 -8.09 16.85
CA VAL A 13 -23.80 -7.79 15.76
C VAL A 13 -23.83 -8.92 14.72
N VAL A 14 -22.67 -9.36 14.26
CA VAL A 14 -22.56 -10.44 13.25
C VAL A 14 -23.05 -11.77 13.79
N ARG A 15 -22.75 -12.08 15.05
CA ARG A 15 -23.28 -13.28 15.72
C ARG A 15 -24.81 -13.25 15.73
N LYS A 16 -25.40 -12.10 16.03
CA LYS A 16 -26.86 -11.91 16.07
C LYS A 16 -27.49 -12.03 14.69
N ILE A 17 -26.88 -11.42 13.67
CA ILE A 17 -27.37 -11.44 12.27
C ILE A 17 -27.53 -12.86 11.71
N PHE A 18 -26.69 -13.81 12.13
CA PHE A 18 -26.75 -15.19 11.63
C PHE A 18 -27.42 -16.16 12.61
N SER A 19 -27.85 -15.71 13.80
CA SER A 19 -28.40 -16.57 14.86
C SER A 19 -29.90 -16.80 14.68
N GLU A 20 -30.31 -18.05 14.44
CA GLU A 20 -31.72 -18.45 14.35
C GLU A 20 -32.46 -18.24 15.68
N GLU A 21 -31.80 -18.50 16.82
CA GLU A 21 -32.42 -18.37 18.14
C GLU A 21 -32.79 -16.92 18.45
N GLU A 22 -31.88 -15.99 18.16
CA GLU A 22 -32.12 -14.56 18.40
C GLU A 22 -33.18 -14.00 17.45
N HIS A 23 -33.15 -14.43 16.19
CA HIS A 23 -34.10 -14.03 15.15
C HIS A 23 -35.55 -14.38 15.45
N LYS A 24 -35.84 -15.36 16.32
CA LYS A 24 -37.21 -15.71 16.76
C LYS A 24 -37.84 -14.63 17.63
N SER A 25 -37.02 -13.86 18.34
CA SER A 25 -37.46 -12.78 19.23
C SER A 25 -37.42 -11.39 18.58
N MET A 26 -36.77 -11.26 17.42
CA MET A 26 -36.57 -9.98 16.73
C MET A 26 -37.58 -9.77 15.61
N SER A 27 -38.13 -8.55 15.53
CA SER A 27 -38.89 -8.09 14.38
C SER A 27 -37.98 -7.77 13.18
N ILE A 28 -38.57 -7.51 12.01
CA ILE A 28 -37.80 -7.08 10.83
C ILE A 28 -37.07 -5.76 11.10
N HIS A 29 -37.69 -4.84 11.86
CA HIS A 29 -37.08 -3.58 12.24
C HIS A 29 -35.87 -3.80 13.15
N ASP A 30 -35.99 -4.66 14.15
CA ASP A 30 -34.87 -4.97 15.06
C ASP A 30 -33.68 -5.59 14.30
N LYS A 31 -33.96 -6.44 13.31
CA LYS A 31 -32.92 -7.04 12.45
C LYS A 31 -32.23 -6.00 11.57
N CYS A 32 -32.97 -5.01 11.06
CA CYS A 32 -32.37 -3.87 10.34
C CYS A 32 -31.57 -2.98 11.29
N ASP A 33 -32.04 -2.77 12.53
CA ASP A 33 -31.36 -1.96 13.54
C ASP A 33 -30.00 -2.53 13.94
N LEU A 34 -29.79 -3.85 13.79
CA LEU A 34 -28.47 -4.48 13.97
C LEU A 34 -27.39 -3.83 13.09
N PHE A 35 -27.73 -3.44 11.85
CA PHE A 35 -26.81 -2.76 10.94
C PHE A 35 -26.46 -1.34 11.42
N PHE A 36 -27.40 -0.65 12.07
CA PHE A 36 -27.21 0.73 12.51
C PHE A 36 -26.35 0.89 13.76
N HIS A 37 -25.95 -0.20 14.42
CA HIS A 37 -24.93 -0.14 15.49
C HIS A 37 -23.59 0.37 14.97
N ASP A 38 -23.19 -0.09 13.78
CA ASP A 38 -22.04 0.43 13.02
C ASP A 38 -22.25 0.19 11.53
N TYR A 39 -22.90 1.14 10.86
CA TYR A 39 -23.25 1.02 9.44
C TYR A 39 -22.02 1.03 8.51
N ASN A 40 -20.87 1.53 8.98
CA ASN A 40 -19.65 1.59 8.18
C ASN A 40 -18.93 0.24 8.14
N VAL A 41 -18.95 -0.49 9.26
CA VAL A 41 -18.13 -1.68 9.43
C VAL A 41 -18.95 -2.97 9.35
N THR A 42 -20.24 -2.93 9.71
CA THR A 42 -21.10 -4.12 9.74
C THR A 42 -21.18 -4.85 8.39
N PRO A 43 -21.38 -4.18 7.23
CA PRO A 43 -21.40 -4.85 5.92
C PRO A 43 -20.12 -5.65 5.64
N LEU A 44 -18.96 -5.10 5.99
CA LEU A 44 -17.66 -5.73 5.80
C LEU A 44 -17.53 -6.98 6.67
N PHE A 45 -18.00 -6.92 7.92
CA PHE A 45 -18.00 -8.09 8.79
C PHE A 45 -18.96 -9.18 8.32
N VAL A 46 -20.15 -8.81 7.84
CA VAL A 46 -21.09 -9.78 7.24
C VAL A 46 -20.44 -10.43 6.02
N GLN A 47 -19.82 -9.64 5.14
CA GLN A 47 -19.14 -10.14 3.93
C GLN A 47 -17.94 -11.05 4.23
N GLU A 48 -17.16 -10.77 5.28
CA GLU A 48 -16.03 -11.63 5.64
C GLU A 48 -16.51 -12.97 6.24
N ASN A 49 -17.64 -12.97 6.95
CA ASN A 49 -18.05 -14.10 7.79
C ASN A 49 -19.25 -14.90 7.30
N TYR A 50 -19.98 -14.46 6.26
CA TYR A 50 -21.18 -15.19 5.79
C TYR A 50 -20.86 -16.63 5.36
N LEU A 51 -19.66 -16.90 4.84
CA LEU A 51 -19.23 -18.26 4.48
C LEU A 51 -18.97 -19.16 5.69
N ASN A 52 -18.74 -18.57 6.86
CA ASN A 52 -18.59 -19.30 8.13
C ASN A 52 -19.94 -19.61 8.78
N ALA A 53 -21.05 -19.09 8.26
CA ALA A 53 -22.39 -19.39 8.74
C ALA A 53 -22.79 -20.82 8.36
N VAL A 54 -23.45 -21.50 9.31
CA VAL A 54 -24.02 -22.83 9.13
C VAL A 54 -25.55 -22.67 9.12
N PRO A 55 -26.17 -22.57 7.92
CA PRO A 55 -27.62 -22.41 7.82
C PRO A 55 -28.36 -23.66 8.32
N HIS A 56 -29.42 -23.45 9.10
CA HIS A 56 -30.27 -24.53 9.64
C HIS A 56 -31.43 -24.93 8.73
N LYS A 57 -31.65 -24.20 7.63
CA LYS A 57 -32.70 -24.50 6.65
C LYS A 57 -32.60 -25.94 6.15
N PRO A 58 -33.73 -26.63 5.89
CA PRO A 58 -33.71 -28.02 5.42
C PRO A 58 -32.93 -28.18 4.11
N GLU A 59 -32.93 -27.14 3.28
CA GLU A 59 -32.17 -27.05 2.03
C GLU A 59 -30.66 -27.17 2.25
N ALA A 60 -30.13 -26.65 3.36
CA ALA A 60 -28.70 -26.69 3.67
C ALA A 60 -28.15 -28.10 3.91
N LYS A 61 -29.02 -29.10 4.12
CA LYS A 61 -28.62 -30.51 4.22
C LYS A 61 -28.06 -31.05 2.90
N ASN A 62 -28.54 -30.53 1.78
CA ASN A 62 -27.99 -30.85 0.46
C ASN A 62 -26.88 -29.85 0.11
N LYS A 63 -25.69 -30.35 -0.23
CA LYS A 63 -24.52 -29.52 -0.58
C LYS A 63 -24.81 -28.53 -1.71
N ILE A 64 -25.56 -28.94 -2.74
CA ILE A 64 -25.87 -28.09 -3.90
C ILE A 64 -26.75 -26.91 -3.46
N LYS A 65 -27.85 -27.21 -2.76
CA LYS A 65 -28.76 -26.18 -2.24
C LYS A 65 -28.10 -25.28 -1.19
N LYS A 66 -27.17 -25.80 -0.40
CA LYS A 66 -26.35 -24.98 0.51
C LYS A 66 -25.51 -23.94 -0.26
N ILE A 67 -24.92 -24.34 -1.39
CA ILE A 67 -24.18 -23.41 -2.27
C ILE A 67 -25.14 -22.37 -2.86
N GLU A 68 -26.36 -22.75 -3.24
CA GLU A 68 -27.37 -21.81 -3.73
C GLU A 68 -27.74 -20.74 -2.68
N LEU A 69 -27.84 -21.12 -1.39
CA LEU A 69 -28.05 -20.16 -0.29
C LEU A 69 -26.87 -19.18 -0.18
N PHE A 70 -25.62 -19.66 -0.24
CA PHE A 70 -24.46 -18.77 -0.23
C PHE A 70 -24.41 -17.86 -1.46
N ALA A 71 -24.76 -18.37 -2.64
CA ALA A 71 -24.84 -17.58 -3.87
C ALA A 71 -25.93 -16.49 -3.78
N SER A 72 -27.07 -16.81 -3.15
CA SER A 72 -28.14 -15.83 -2.90
C SER A 72 -27.68 -14.72 -1.94
N ALA A 73 -27.01 -15.08 -0.84
CA ALA A 73 -26.42 -14.11 0.08
C ALA A 73 -25.35 -13.24 -0.61
N ALA A 74 -24.47 -13.84 -1.41
CA ALA A 74 -23.44 -13.12 -2.16
C ALA A 74 -24.05 -12.13 -3.17
N ARG A 75 -25.13 -12.50 -3.86
CA ARG A 75 -25.89 -11.60 -4.74
C ARG A 75 -26.47 -10.42 -3.95
N SER A 76 -27.05 -10.67 -2.78
CA SER A 76 -27.58 -9.60 -1.92
C SER A 76 -26.48 -8.62 -1.48
N LEU A 77 -25.34 -9.14 -1.02
CA LEU A 77 -24.18 -8.31 -0.64
C LEU A 77 -23.68 -7.46 -1.82
N SER A 78 -23.72 -8.00 -3.05
CA SER A 78 -23.36 -7.25 -4.26
C SER A 78 -24.30 -6.09 -4.54
N PHE A 79 -25.61 -6.25 -4.30
CA PHE A 79 -26.56 -5.13 -4.36
C PHE A 79 -26.32 -4.12 -3.24
N GLY A 80 -25.97 -4.59 -2.05
CA GLY A 80 -25.56 -3.73 -0.92
C GLY A 80 -24.39 -2.82 -1.27
N ASP A 81 -23.38 -3.33 -1.98
CA ASP A 81 -22.22 -2.57 -2.46
C ASP A 81 -22.61 -1.50 -3.51
N LEU A 82 -23.51 -1.84 -4.45
CA LEU A 82 -24.05 -0.86 -5.40
C LEU A 82 -24.79 0.30 -4.71
N VAL A 83 -25.58 -0.02 -3.68
CA VAL A 83 -26.27 0.99 -2.87
C VAL A 83 -25.26 1.83 -2.09
N GLU A 84 -24.24 1.22 -1.49
CA GLU A 84 -23.17 1.93 -0.79
C GLU A 84 -22.43 2.90 -1.70
N LYS A 85 -22.08 2.46 -2.92
CA LYS A 85 -21.45 3.33 -3.92
C LYS A 85 -22.30 4.56 -4.21
N ASN A 86 -23.61 4.40 -4.38
CA ASN A 86 -24.53 5.51 -4.61
C ASN A 86 -24.64 6.44 -3.38
N ILE A 87 -24.68 5.88 -2.17
CA ILE A 87 -24.69 6.66 -0.92
C ILE A 87 -23.44 7.54 -0.83
N ARG A 88 -22.25 6.96 -1.02
CA ARG A 88 -20.98 7.68 -0.87
C ARG A 88 -20.69 8.66 -2.00
N SER A 89 -21.19 8.40 -3.22
CA SER A 89 -20.98 9.31 -4.37
C SER A 89 -21.92 10.51 -4.36
N HIS A 90 -23.20 10.32 -3.98
CA HIS A 90 -24.22 11.38 -4.06
C HIS A 90 -24.66 11.91 -2.70
N ASN A 91 -24.00 11.49 -1.60
CA ASN A 91 -24.42 11.79 -0.23
C ASN A 91 -25.89 11.40 0.06
N ALA A 92 -26.37 10.33 -0.57
CA ALA A 92 -27.76 9.89 -0.50
C ALA A 92 -28.05 9.05 0.76
N TRP A 93 -27.89 9.65 1.94
CA TRP A 93 -28.03 8.96 3.25
C TRP A 93 -29.42 8.37 3.52
N SER A 94 -30.45 8.81 2.78
CA SER A 94 -31.79 8.23 2.81
C SER A 94 -31.84 6.76 2.36
N LEU A 95 -30.81 6.28 1.66
CA LEU A 95 -30.70 4.90 1.19
C LEU A 95 -30.09 3.94 2.23
N LEU A 96 -29.65 4.42 3.40
CA LEU A 96 -29.09 3.55 4.45
C LEU A 96 -30.02 2.39 4.86
N PRO A 97 -31.35 2.55 4.99
CA PRO A 97 -32.23 1.42 5.27
C PRO A 97 -32.24 0.38 4.15
N VAL A 98 -32.08 0.81 2.89
CA VAL A 98 -31.98 -0.09 1.73
C VAL A 98 -30.67 -0.88 1.78
N GLN A 99 -29.56 -0.21 2.12
CA GLN A 99 -28.28 -0.88 2.35
C GLN A 99 -28.37 -1.88 3.52
N ALA A 100 -29.04 -1.52 4.62
CA ALA A 100 -29.25 -2.42 5.76
C ALA A 100 -29.97 -3.72 5.35
N ILE A 101 -30.97 -3.61 4.47
CA ILE A 101 -31.70 -4.77 3.95
C ILE A 101 -30.77 -5.68 3.15
N PHE A 102 -30.05 -5.14 2.17
CA PHE A 102 -29.21 -5.95 1.27
C PHE A 102 -27.91 -6.46 1.92
N SER A 103 -27.31 -5.67 2.81
CA SER A 103 -26.00 -5.97 3.42
C SER A 103 -26.08 -6.73 4.74
N SER A 104 -27.24 -6.74 5.42
CA SER A 104 -27.41 -7.38 6.73
C SER A 104 -28.64 -8.31 6.78
N LEU A 105 -29.84 -7.76 6.57
CA LEU A 105 -31.10 -8.51 6.76
C LEU A 105 -31.21 -9.73 5.84
N VAL A 106 -31.05 -9.52 4.54
CA VAL A 106 -31.22 -10.59 3.54
C VAL A 106 -30.15 -11.67 3.70
N PRO A 107 -28.83 -11.36 3.81
CA PRO A 107 -27.82 -12.37 4.12
C PRO A 107 -28.11 -13.14 5.41
N GLY A 108 -28.53 -12.44 6.48
CA GLY A 108 -28.88 -13.04 7.76
C GLY A 108 -30.09 -13.97 7.70
N GLN A 109 -31.14 -13.61 6.95
CA GLN A 109 -32.31 -14.47 6.73
C GLN A 109 -32.02 -15.64 5.79
N VAL A 110 -31.23 -15.43 4.75
CA VAL A 110 -30.88 -16.49 3.79
C VAL A 110 -30.05 -17.56 4.49
N LEU A 111 -29.08 -17.15 5.31
CA LEU A 111 -28.11 -18.01 6.00
C LEU A 111 -28.40 -18.18 7.49
N GLU A 112 -29.67 -18.06 7.88
CA GLU A 112 -30.12 -18.19 9.27
C GLU A 112 -29.74 -19.56 9.87
N GLY A 113 -29.03 -19.53 11.00
CA GLY A 113 -28.55 -20.72 11.68
C GLY A 113 -27.63 -20.39 12.86
N HIS A 114 -26.37 -20.82 12.80
CA HIS A 114 -25.32 -20.41 13.74
C HIS A 114 -24.01 -20.14 13.02
N ILE A 115 -23.06 -19.43 13.65
CA ILE A 115 -21.70 -19.29 13.11
C ILE A 115 -20.89 -20.52 13.50
N GLY A 116 -20.30 -21.21 12.52
CA GLY A 116 -19.54 -22.44 12.74
C GLY A 116 -18.07 -22.24 13.14
N ALA A 117 -17.51 -21.07 12.86
CA ALA A 117 -16.12 -20.72 13.15
C ALA A 117 -16.02 -19.43 13.98
N GLN A 118 -14.80 -19.06 14.37
CA GLN A 118 -14.56 -17.75 14.98
C GLN A 118 -14.87 -16.65 13.95
N ILE A 119 -15.48 -15.55 14.42
CA ILE A 119 -15.73 -14.37 13.59
C ILE A 119 -14.40 -13.67 13.32
N ASN A 120 -14.05 -13.58 12.04
CA ASN A 120 -12.84 -12.92 11.57
C ASN A 120 -13.10 -11.43 11.37
N PHE A 121 -12.06 -10.64 11.63
CA PHE A 121 -12.06 -9.23 11.26
C PHE A 121 -11.95 -9.08 9.72
N PRO A 122 -12.64 -8.12 9.09
CA PRO A 122 -12.61 -7.94 7.64
C PRO A 122 -11.19 -7.75 7.09
N ALA A 123 -10.76 -8.66 6.21
CA ALA A 123 -9.47 -8.57 5.55
C ALA A 123 -9.43 -7.44 4.49
N TRP A 124 -10.60 -6.92 4.11
CA TRP A 124 -10.75 -5.88 3.11
C TRP A 124 -9.92 -4.63 3.42
N PHE A 125 -9.85 -4.17 4.67
CA PHE A 125 -9.07 -2.98 5.05
C PHE A 125 -7.58 -3.10 4.72
N GLY A 126 -7.00 -4.27 5.03
CA GLY A 126 -5.60 -4.57 4.72
C GLY A 126 -5.37 -4.69 3.22
N LYS A 127 -6.28 -5.36 2.50
CA LYS A 127 -6.23 -5.51 1.04
C LYS A 127 -6.35 -4.16 0.31
N ASN A 128 -7.26 -3.29 0.73
CA ASN A 128 -7.46 -1.96 0.16
C ASN A 128 -6.22 -1.06 0.36
N SER A 129 -5.63 -1.11 1.56
CA SER A 129 -4.37 -0.40 1.84
C SER A 129 -3.22 -0.91 0.96
N ARG A 130 -3.10 -2.23 0.80
CA ARG A 130 -2.11 -2.85 -0.10
C ARG A 130 -2.35 -2.44 -1.56
N GLN A 131 -3.59 -2.49 -2.05
CA GLN A 131 -3.94 -2.06 -3.40
C GLN A 131 -3.52 -0.60 -3.65
N THR A 132 -3.79 0.30 -2.69
CA THR A 132 -3.39 1.70 -2.78
C THR A 132 -1.86 1.85 -2.86
N LYS A 133 -1.12 1.08 -2.04
CA LYS A 133 0.36 1.05 -2.11
C LYS A 133 0.83 0.58 -3.48
N MET A 134 0.33 -0.56 -3.98
CA MET A 134 0.73 -1.12 -5.28
C MET A 134 0.42 -0.13 -6.42
N SER A 135 -0.74 0.53 -6.36
CA SER A 135 -1.15 1.55 -7.31
C SER A 135 -0.20 2.74 -7.35
N ARG A 136 0.35 3.17 -6.20
CA ARG A 136 1.36 4.24 -6.13
C ARG A 136 2.70 3.81 -6.72
N LEU A 137 3.20 2.63 -6.35
CA LEU A 137 4.46 2.10 -6.90
C LEU A 137 4.41 1.96 -8.42
N LEU A 138 3.26 1.49 -8.93
CA LEU A 138 3.05 1.35 -10.36
C LEU A 138 3.01 2.72 -11.07
N GLN A 139 2.42 3.73 -10.43
CA GLN A 139 2.40 5.10 -10.96
C GLN A 139 3.82 5.66 -11.06
N GLU A 140 4.59 5.57 -9.99
CA GLU A 140 5.99 6.01 -9.90
C GLU A 140 6.84 5.36 -11.00
N LEU A 141 6.76 4.03 -11.11
CA LEU A 141 7.47 3.28 -12.12
C LEU A 141 7.07 3.67 -13.55
N THR A 142 5.79 3.97 -13.78
CA THR A 142 5.29 4.46 -15.08
C THR A 142 5.86 5.83 -15.41
N VAL A 143 5.97 6.73 -14.42
CA VAL A 143 6.56 8.07 -14.59
C VAL A 143 8.05 7.97 -14.92
N HIS A 144 8.80 7.14 -14.18
CA HIS A 144 10.24 6.96 -14.39
C HIS A 144 10.57 6.43 -15.79
N SER A 145 9.74 5.51 -16.29
CA SER A 145 9.94 4.85 -17.59
C SER A 145 9.19 5.49 -18.76
N ARG A 146 8.49 6.61 -18.54
CA ARG A 146 7.56 7.22 -19.52
C ARG A 146 8.21 7.62 -20.84
N LEU A 147 9.50 7.96 -20.84
CA LEU A 147 10.23 8.32 -22.07
C LEU A 147 10.48 7.12 -22.99
N LYS A 148 10.39 5.90 -22.48
CA LYS A 148 10.67 4.65 -23.22
C LYS A 148 9.44 3.77 -23.38
N ILE A 149 8.48 3.89 -22.47
CA ILE A 149 7.26 3.09 -22.45
C ILE A 149 6.11 3.93 -23.00
N SER A 150 5.38 3.37 -23.97
CA SER A 150 4.18 3.97 -24.56
C SER A 150 2.88 3.57 -23.86
N GLY A 151 2.95 2.71 -22.84
CA GLY A 151 1.82 2.16 -22.12
C GLY A 151 1.27 3.07 -21.02
N ASN A 152 -0.01 2.87 -20.69
CA ASN A 152 -0.63 3.43 -19.50
C ASN A 152 -0.27 2.59 -18.25
N LYS A 153 -0.78 3.01 -17.09
CA LYS A 153 -0.59 2.31 -15.82
C LYS A 153 -1.00 0.83 -15.87
N GLU A 154 -2.09 0.50 -16.57
CA GLU A 154 -2.58 -0.87 -16.70
C GLU A 154 -1.66 -1.74 -17.56
N ALA A 155 -1.24 -1.21 -18.71
CA ALA A 155 -0.24 -1.86 -19.57
C ALA A 155 1.06 -2.08 -18.83
N MET A 156 1.50 -1.11 -18.02
CA MET A 156 2.69 -1.25 -17.18
C MET A 156 2.59 -2.48 -16.27
N ASN A 157 1.44 -2.67 -15.61
CA ASN A 157 1.21 -3.77 -14.68
C ASN A 157 1.13 -5.13 -15.38
N LEU A 158 0.41 -5.19 -16.50
CA LEU A 158 0.11 -6.45 -17.18
C LEU A 158 1.26 -6.93 -18.06
N ASP A 159 1.93 -6.00 -18.76
CA ASP A 159 2.84 -6.35 -19.84
C ASP A 159 4.31 -6.04 -19.53
N TYR A 160 4.61 -4.97 -18.77
CA TYR A 160 5.98 -4.48 -18.62
C TYR A 160 6.67 -4.89 -17.33
N VAL A 161 5.99 -4.91 -16.18
CA VAL A 161 6.61 -5.18 -14.86
C VAL A 161 7.40 -6.50 -14.86
N VAL A 162 6.81 -7.59 -15.33
CA VAL A 162 7.45 -8.92 -15.30
C VAL A 162 8.64 -9.02 -16.26
N PRO A 163 8.53 -8.60 -17.54
CA PRO A 163 9.68 -8.57 -18.45
C PRO A 163 10.80 -7.63 -18.00
N LEU A 164 10.48 -6.46 -17.43
CA LEU A 164 11.48 -5.52 -16.92
C LEU A 164 12.25 -6.12 -15.75
N GLU A 165 11.56 -6.69 -14.76
CA GLU A 165 12.22 -7.37 -13.63
C GLU A 165 13.13 -8.50 -14.15
N ARG A 166 12.63 -9.35 -15.06
CA ARG A 166 13.43 -10.45 -15.62
C ARG A 166 14.63 -9.95 -16.39
N SER A 167 14.50 -8.87 -17.17
CA SER A 167 15.60 -8.32 -17.95
C SER A 167 16.72 -7.79 -17.06
N ILE A 168 16.38 -7.25 -15.88
CA ILE A 168 17.38 -6.76 -14.91
C ILE A 168 17.96 -7.89 -14.06
N VAL A 169 17.12 -8.82 -13.58
CA VAL A 169 17.51 -9.85 -12.62
C VAL A 169 18.13 -11.09 -13.29
N SER A 170 17.73 -11.45 -14.52
CA SER A 170 18.24 -12.63 -15.21
C SER A 170 19.77 -12.58 -15.47
N PRO A 171 20.37 -11.45 -15.91
CA PRO A 171 21.82 -11.32 -16.01
C PRO A 171 22.55 -11.50 -14.67
N LEU A 172 21.94 -11.05 -13.57
CA LEU A 172 22.50 -11.19 -12.21
C LEU A 172 22.45 -12.64 -11.72
N LEU A 173 21.45 -13.42 -12.14
CA LEU A 173 21.33 -14.84 -11.83
C LEU A 173 22.27 -15.72 -12.67
N ARG A 174 22.34 -15.47 -13.98
CA ARG A 174 23.10 -16.33 -14.91
C ARG A 174 24.60 -16.06 -14.86
N ASP A 175 24.99 -14.79 -14.89
CA ASP A 175 26.38 -14.37 -15.09
C ASP A 175 26.98 -13.74 -13.81
N GLY A 176 26.21 -13.68 -12.71
CA GLY A 176 26.65 -13.20 -11.41
C GLY A 176 27.20 -11.78 -11.45
N THR A 177 28.43 -11.57 -10.97
CA THR A 177 29.08 -10.26 -11.01
C THR A 177 29.39 -9.76 -12.41
N ALA A 178 29.53 -10.65 -13.40
CA ALA A 178 29.78 -10.26 -14.79
C ALA A 178 28.54 -9.68 -15.47
N GLY A 179 27.34 -10.01 -14.98
CA GLY A 179 26.06 -9.49 -15.49
C GLY A 179 25.68 -8.09 -14.97
N ILE A 180 26.42 -7.54 -13.99
CA ILE A 180 26.14 -6.22 -13.41
C ILE A 180 26.11 -5.09 -14.45
N PRO A 181 27.04 -4.99 -15.42
CA PRO A 181 27.01 -3.94 -16.44
C PRO A 181 25.74 -4.00 -17.30
N GLN A 182 25.27 -5.21 -17.63
CA GLN A 182 24.05 -5.42 -18.41
C GLN A 182 22.80 -5.02 -17.62
N ALA A 183 22.74 -5.37 -16.34
CA ALA A 183 21.65 -4.94 -15.46
C ALA A 183 21.61 -3.41 -15.31
N LEU A 184 22.78 -2.77 -15.16
CA LEU A 184 22.88 -1.31 -15.07
C LEU A 184 22.55 -0.59 -16.39
N SER A 185 22.88 -1.18 -17.55
CA SER A 185 22.53 -0.58 -18.84
C SER A 185 21.01 -0.54 -19.03
N ILE A 186 20.31 -1.61 -18.67
CA ILE A 186 18.84 -1.68 -18.75
C ILE A 186 18.21 -0.68 -17.77
N LEU A 187 18.74 -0.59 -16.56
CA LEU A 187 18.27 0.37 -15.56
C LEU A 187 18.40 1.82 -16.06
N SER A 188 19.55 2.15 -16.68
CA SER A 188 19.77 3.46 -17.31
C SER A 188 18.89 3.70 -18.54
N GLU A 189 18.71 2.69 -19.38
CA GLU A 189 17.89 2.78 -20.60
C GLU A 189 16.45 3.19 -20.29
N TYR A 190 15.85 2.57 -19.27
CA TYR A 190 14.50 2.86 -18.80
C TYR A 190 14.44 3.98 -17.76
N SER A 191 15.57 4.66 -17.48
CA SER A 191 15.68 5.74 -16.48
C SER A 191 15.17 5.32 -15.10
N LEU A 192 15.36 4.06 -14.74
CA LEU A 192 14.93 3.50 -13.45
C LEU A 192 15.96 3.79 -12.36
N VAL A 193 15.49 3.93 -11.13
CA VAL A 193 16.31 4.08 -9.93
C VAL A 193 16.48 2.73 -9.26
N ARG A 194 17.49 2.60 -8.39
CA ARG A 194 17.70 1.39 -7.57
C ARG A 194 16.43 0.97 -6.80
N GLU A 195 15.67 1.94 -6.31
CA GLU A 195 14.44 1.73 -5.52
C GLU A 195 13.32 1.10 -6.36
N ASP A 196 13.27 1.41 -7.67
CA ASP A 196 12.32 0.82 -8.60
C ASP A 196 12.49 -0.69 -8.73
N LEU A 197 13.68 -1.23 -8.47
CA LEU A 197 13.91 -2.67 -8.48
C LEU A 197 13.20 -3.37 -7.31
N GLU A 198 13.12 -2.72 -6.15
CA GLU A 198 12.32 -3.21 -5.02
C GLU A 198 10.82 -3.12 -5.35
N SER A 199 10.39 -2.01 -5.98
CA SER A 199 9.02 -1.82 -6.47
C SER A 199 8.61 -2.88 -7.51
N LEU A 200 9.46 -3.14 -8.50
CA LEU A 200 9.27 -4.18 -9.51
C LEU A 200 9.13 -5.57 -8.88
N SER A 201 10.01 -5.90 -7.93
CA SER A 201 9.97 -7.18 -7.23
C SER A 201 8.72 -7.34 -6.35
N GLU A 202 8.19 -6.25 -5.78
CA GLU A 202 6.95 -6.30 -4.99
C GLU A 202 5.73 -6.44 -5.90
N LEU A 203 5.69 -5.70 -7.02
CA LEU A 203 4.59 -5.72 -7.99
C LEU A 203 4.48 -7.06 -8.73
N SER A 204 5.59 -7.71 -9.03
CA SER A 204 5.62 -9.03 -9.69
C SER A 204 5.37 -10.21 -8.74
N SER A 205 5.26 -9.96 -7.44
CA SER A 205 5.14 -11.02 -6.44
C SER A 205 3.71 -11.58 -6.34
N TRP A 206 3.58 -12.89 -6.53
CA TRP A 206 2.34 -13.61 -6.32
C TRP A 206 2.33 -14.31 -4.95
N PRO A 207 1.16 -14.50 -4.31
CA PRO A 207 1.08 -15.24 -3.07
C PRO A 207 1.77 -16.61 -3.17
N ASN A 208 2.61 -16.94 -2.19
CA ASN A 208 3.39 -18.18 -2.11
C ASN A 208 4.48 -18.36 -3.19
N THR A 209 4.88 -17.31 -3.91
CA THR A 209 6.02 -17.34 -4.85
C THR A 209 7.21 -16.58 -4.29
N LYS A 210 8.42 -17.09 -4.52
CA LYS A 210 9.66 -16.36 -4.21
C LYS A 210 9.90 -15.34 -5.32
N THR A 211 10.37 -14.16 -4.95
CA THR A 211 10.73 -13.14 -5.94
C THR A 211 12.04 -13.51 -6.62
N LEU A 212 12.19 -13.22 -7.90
CA LEU A 212 13.41 -13.51 -8.66
C LEU A 212 14.62 -12.84 -8.02
N PHE A 213 14.44 -11.61 -7.54
CA PHE A 213 15.51 -10.90 -6.86
C PHE A 213 15.94 -11.55 -5.55
N SER A 214 15.05 -12.30 -4.85
CA SER A 214 15.44 -13.01 -3.62
C SER A 214 16.47 -14.12 -3.86
N GLU A 215 16.48 -14.73 -5.05
CA GLU A 215 17.38 -15.83 -5.42
C GLU A 215 18.80 -15.37 -5.76
N VAL A 216 18.99 -14.08 -6.06
CA VAL A 216 20.31 -13.51 -6.34
C VAL A 216 21.19 -13.54 -5.08
N GLU A 217 22.43 -14.01 -5.24
CA GLU A 217 23.43 -14.10 -4.16
C GLU A 217 23.66 -12.73 -3.50
N SER A 218 23.77 -12.72 -2.16
CA SER A 218 24.00 -11.49 -1.38
C SER A 218 25.26 -10.73 -1.81
N LYS A 219 26.31 -11.45 -2.22
CA LYS A 219 27.56 -10.87 -2.77
C LYS A 219 27.31 -10.08 -4.05
N VAL A 220 26.49 -10.62 -4.95
CA VAL A 220 26.14 -9.98 -6.24
C VAL A 220 25.26 -8.75 -5.99
N LYS A 221 24.28 -8.83 -5.08
CA LYS A 221 23.46 -7.67 -4.66
C LYS A 221 24.32 -6.52 -4.14
N ALA A 222 25.26 -6.81 -3.24
CA ALA A 222 26.16 -5.80 -2.69
C ALA A 222 27.07 -5.18 -3.76
N ALA A 223 27.57 -5.98 -4.69
CA ALA A 223 28.38 -5.50 -5.81
C ALA A 223 27.55 -4.63 -6.78
N PHE A 224 26.31 -5.02 -7.07
CA PHE A 224 25.37 -4.26 -7.89
C PHE A 224 25.10 -2.86 -7.30
N THR A 225 24.77 -2.77 -6.00
CA THR A 225 24.54 -1.48 -5.33
C THR A 225 25.77 -0.57 -5.36
N ARG A 226 26.98 -1.12 -5.15
CA ARG A 226 28.24 -0.35 -5.24
C ARG A 226 28.50 0.17 -6.65
N ALA A 227 28.21 -0.65 -7.67
CA ALA A 227 28.38 -0.28 -9.06
C ALA A 227 27.35 0.79 -9.48
N TYR A 228 26.08 0.66 -9.07
CA TYR A 228 25.05 1.67 -9.32
C TYR A 228 25.45 3.05 -8.79
N ASN A 229 25.87 3.14 -7.53
CA ASN A 229 26.30 4.40 -6.92
C ASN A 229 27.53 5.03 -7.60
N LYS A 230 28.37 4.24 -8.26
CA LYS A 230 29.54 4.73 -9.00
C LYS A 230 29.18 5.27 -10.39
N THR A 231 28.14 4.72 -11.00
CA THR A 231 27.74 5.01 -12.39
C THR A 231 26.48 5.89 -12.46
N SER A 232 25.90 6.28 -11.32
CA SER A 232 24.65 7.04 -11.23
C SER A 232 24.61 8.22 -12.21
N VAL A 233 23.82 8.05 -13.27
CA VAL A 233 23.50 9.09 -14.25
C VAL A 233 22.33 9.90 -13.69
N PRO A 234 22.34 11.24 -13.79
CA PRO A 234 21.18 12.04 -13.38
C PRO A 234 19.94 11.59 -14.16
N THR A 235 18.86 11.31 -13.42
CA THR A 235 17.58 10.97 -14.01
C THR A 235 16.93 12.21 -14.62
N PRO A 236 16.14 12.06 -15.70
CA PRO A 236 15.47 13.20 -16.36
C PRO A 236 14.29 13.77 -15.54
N TYR A 237 13.96 13.13 -14.41
CA TYR A 237 12.96 13.59 -13.45
C TYR A 237 13.62 13.87 -12.11
N ALA A 238 13.09 14.86 -11.39
CA ALA A 238 13.45 15.08 -10.00
C ALA A 238 13.02 13.85 -9.21
N ALA A 239 13.98 13.05 -8.72
CA ALA A 239 13.71 12.02 -7.73
C ALA A 239 13.31 12.75 -6.45
N VAL A 240 12.02 13.06 -6.29
CA VAL A 240 11.51 13.71 -5.09
C VAL A 240 11.72 12.72 -3.94
N PRO A 241 12.64 12.98 -3.00
CA PRO A 241 12.79 12.08 -1.87
C PRO A 241 11.50 12.18 -1.06
N ILE A 242 10.77 11.07 -0.96
CA ILE A 242 9.55 11.00 -0.15
C ILE A 242 9.98 11.19 1.31
N LYS A 243 9.97 12.44 1.80
CA LYS A 243 9.94 12.71 3.24
C LYS A 243 8.66 12.07 3.76
N LYS A 244 8.82 11.03 4.57
CA LYS A 244 7.75 10.45 5.40
C LYS A 244 7.12 11.59 6.22
N GLY A 245 5.99 12.11 5.75
CA GLY A 245 5.24 13.16 6.43
C GLY A 245 5.21 14.50 5.70
N SER A 246 4.62 14.55 4.51
CA SER A 246 3.82 15.69 4.08
C SER A 246 2.93 15.23 2.93
N LYS A 247 1.64 15.59 2.97
CA LYS A 247 0.75 15.45 1.82
C LYS A 247 1.21 16.47 0.79
N ALA A 248 2.05 16.06 -0.15
CA ALA A 248 2.30 16.83 -1.36
C ALA A 248 1.40 16.28 -2.45
N ASP A 249 0.56 17.18 -2.96
CA ASP A 249 -0.35 16.99 -4.07
C ASP A 249 0.47 16.67 -5.33
N PHE A 250 0.17 15.55 -5.97
CA PHE A 250 0.73 15.20 -7.28
C PHE A 250 -0.45 15.03 -8.22
N ASP A 251 -1.09 16.16 -8.54
CA ASP A 251 -2.15 16.23 -9.53
C ASP A 251 -1.96 17.47 -10.41
N SER A 252 -0.97 17.43 -11.29
CA SER A 252 -0.80 18.43 -12.35
C SER A 252 0.03 17.86 -13.51
N LEU A 253 -0.39 16.71 -14.04
CA LEU A 253 -0.06 16.38 -15.43
C LEU A 253 -1.04 15.38 -16.06
N ASP A 254 -2.35 15.62 -15.93
CA ASP A 254 -3.36 15.25 -16.95
C ASP A 254 -4.73 15.82 -16.55
N THR A 255 -5.14 16.96 -17.10
CA THR A 255 -6.52 17.42 -16.95
C THR A 255 -6.96 18.21 -18.17
N VAL A 256 -7.82 17.57 -18.97
CA VAL A 256 -8.79 18.21 -19.87
C VAL A 256 -9.84 18.90 -18.97
N PRO A 257 -10.30 20.12 -19.28
CA PRO A 257 -10.94 20.98 -18.28
C PRO A 257 -12.38 20.55 -17.98
N GLU A 258 -12.70 20.37 -16.71
CA GLU A 258 -14.06 20.52 -16.18
C GLU A 258 -14.03 21.54 -15.03
N GLU A 259 -14.72 22.64 -15.35
CA GLU A 259 -15.31 23.74 -14.57
C GLU A 259 -14.86 24.01 -13.11
N GLU A 260 -14.53 25.30 -12.92
CA GLU A 260 -14.05 26.00 -11.74
C GLU A 260 -14.99 25.94 -10.52
N GLU A 261 -14.40 25.89 -9.32
CA GLU A 261 -14.92 26.64 -8.17
C GLU A 261 -13.77 27.20 -7.31
N ASP A 262 -13.85 28.52 -7.09
CA ASP A 262 -12.98 29.43 -6.32
C ASP A 262 -12.76 29.05 -4.85
N VAL A 263 -11.51 29.17 -4.37
CA VAL A 263 -11.17 29.75 -3.03
C VAL A 263 -9.68 30.14 -2.97
N PRO A 264 -9.28 31.14 -2.15
CA PRO A 264 -8.37 32.20 -2.57
C PRO A 264 -6.93 32.08 -2.03
N ASP A 265 -6.06 32.70 -2.83
CA ASP A 265 -4.77 33.35 -2.57
C ASP A 265 -4.16 33.26 -1.16
N VAL A 266 -2.98 32.63 -1.07
CA VAL A 266 -2.00 32.89 -0.01
C VAL A 266 -0.63 33.07 -0.67
N GLU A 267 -0.12 34.28 -0.51
CA GLU A 267 1.08 34.86 -1.12
C GLU A 267 2.35 33.99 -0.99
N GLU A 268 3.11 33.99 -2.08
CA GLU A 268 4.46 33.43 -2.23
C GLU A 268 5.50 34.23 -1.43
N GLU A 269 6.41 33.53 -0.76
CA GLU A 269 7.79 33.99 -0.59
C GLU A 269 8.73 32.86 -1.02
N GLU A 270 9.23 32.97 -2.25
CA GLU A 270 10.34 32.18 -2.79
C GLU A 270 11.68 32.65 -2.18
N GLU A 271 12.33 31.81 -1.39
CA GLU A 271 13.79 31.87 -1.24
C GLU A 271 14.43 30.73 -2.04
N ASP A 272 14.74 31.05 -3.29
CA ASP A 272 15.53 30.26 -4.23
C ASP A 272 16.94 30.02 -3.67
N SER A 273 17.11 28.90 -2.98
CA SER A 273 18.44 28.37 -2.66
C SER A 273 18.88 27.41 -3.78
N LEU A 274 19.76 27.90 -4.64
CA LEU A 274 20.40 27.22 -5.78
C LEU A 274 21.26 25.97 -5.41
N GLU A 275 21.13 25.43 -4.21
CA GLU A 275 21.94 24.31 -3.69
C GLU A 275 21.25 22.93 -3.82
N VAL A 276 20.03 22.88 -4.36
CA VAL A 276 19.26 21.63 -4.53
C VAL A 276 19.20 21.12 -5.97
N ASP A 277 19.97 21.70 -6.90
CA ASP A 277 19.98 21.22 -8.28
C ASP A 277 20.94 20.03 -8.47
N SER A 278 20.33 18.84 -8.53
CA SER A 278 21.01 17.57 -8.83
C SER A 278 21.62 17.50 -10.25
N MET A 279 21.39 18.51 -11.11
CA MET A 279 21.97 18.57 -12.46
C MET A 279 23.34 19.26 -12.52
N ILE A 280 23.84 19.88 -11.44
CA ILE A 280 25.13 20.58 -11.45
C ILE A 280 26.24 19.68 -10.89
N VAL A 281 26.97 19.00 -11.76
CA VAL A 281 28.22 18.31 -11.39
C VAL A 281 29.35 19.34 -11.29
N VAL A 282 29.52 19.97 -10.12
CA VAL A 282 30.72 20.76 -9.84
C VAL A 282 31.91 19.80 -9.68
N LYS A 283 32.79 19.75 -10.68
CA LYS A 283 34.11 19.09 -10.58
C LYS A 283 34.88 19.70 -9.40
N LYS A 284 34.94 18.97 -8.29
CA LYS A 284 35.71 19.36 -7.10
C LYS A 284 37.20 19.37 -7.47
N LYS A 285 37.78 20.57 -7.66
CA LYS A 285 39.24 20.75 -7.78
C LYS A 285 39.88 20.28 -6.47
N THR A 286 40.83 19.36 -6.59
CA THR A 286 41.67 18.87 -5.50
C THR A 286 42.43 20.05 -4.88
N SER A 287 42.15 20.37 -3.61
CA SER A 287 42.90 21.35 -2.85
C SER A 287 44.30 20.80 -2.55
N ALA A 288 45.30 21.37 -3.22
CA ALA A 288 46.71 21.13 -2.93
C ALA A 288 47.05 21.53 -1.49
N LYS A 289 47.77 20.66 -0.78
CA LYS A 289 48.43 20.93 0.49
C LYS A 289 49.34 22.16 0.34
N LYS A 290 49.08 23.23 1.08
CA LYS A 290 50.10 24.23 1.40
C LYS A 290 50.94 23.73 2.57
N VAL A 291 52.21 23.52 2.28
CA VAL A 291 53.32 23.49 3.24
C VAL A 291 53.68 24.95 3.52
N ASP A 292 53.88 25.30 4.79
CA ASP A 292 54.84 26.33 5.19
C ASP A 292 55.44 25.99 6.55
N SER A 293 56.72 26.31 6.67
CA SER A 293 57.72 25.75 7.57
C SER A 293 58.13 26.67 8.72
N ALA A 294 58.47 26.03 9.85
CA ALA A 294 59.57 26.32 10.79
C ALA A 294 59.68 27.68 11.52
N GLY A 295 59.74 27.58 12.86
CA GLY A 295 60.35 28.55 13.78
C GLY A 295 60.48 27.95 15.17
N SER A 296 61.71 27.77 15.65
CA SER A 296 62.08 27.08 16.90
C SER A 296 62.17 28.03 18.11
N SER A 297 61.91 27.52 19.31
CA SER A 297 62.69 27.88 20.51
C SER A 297 62.47 26.90 21.68
N THR A 298 63.57 26.36 22.16
CA THR A 298 63.78 25.46 23.30
C THR A 298 63.59 26.19 24.65
N SER A 299 63.02 25.54 25.68
CA SER A 299 63.61 25.53 27.05
C SER A 299 62.89 24.58 28.02
N LYS A 300 63.72 24.05 28.94
CA LYS A 300 63.49 23.01 29.96
C LYS A 300 62.51 23.42 31.06
N GLY A 301 61.83 22.42 31.64
CA GLY A 301 61.17 22.54 32.95
C GLY A 301 60.78 21.18 33.53
N ASN A 302 61.71 20.54 34.26
CA ASN A 302 61.51 19.29 34.99
C ASN A 302 60.76 19.55 36.31
N LYS A 303 59.71 18.79 36.65
CA LYS A 303 59.28 18.52 38.04
C LYS A 303 58.29 17.33 38.13
N ASN A 304 58.88 16.17 38.37
CA ASN A 304 58.49 15.13 39.33
C ASN A 304 57.17 15.34 40.13
N SER A 305 56.22 14.40 40.11
CA SER A 305 55.87 13.56 41.27
C SER A 305 54.60 12.70 41.13
N LYS A 306 54.75 11.46 41.61
CA LYS A 306 53.79 10.61 42.35
C LYS A 306 52.45 10.16 41.73
N ARG A 307 52.42 8.81 41.56
CA ARG A 307 51.52 7.83 42.21
C ARG A 307 50.05 8.22 42.35
N GLY A 308 49.18 7.46 41.69
CA GLY A 308 47.77 7.32 42.07
C GLY A 308 47.10 6.19 41.31
N ARG A 309 46.66 5.16 42.04
CA ARG A 309 46.14 3.87 41.57
C ARG A 309 44.63 3.86 41.73
N LYS A 310 43.92 3.29 40.73
CA LYS A 310 42.55 2.72 40.75
C LYS A 310 41.37 3.63 41.18
N LYS A 311 40.36 3.70 40.30
CA LYS A 311 39.20 2.80 40.34
C LYS A 311 38.66 2.59 38.94
#